data_AF-A0A7V4GA27-F1
#
_entry.id   AF-A0A7V4GA27-F1
#
_cell.length_a   1.000
_cell.length_b   1.000
_cell.length_c   1.000
_cell.angle_alpha   90.00
_cell.angle_beta   90.00
_cell.angle_gamma   90.00
#
_symmetry.space_group_name_H-M   'P 1'
#
loop_
_entity.id
_entity.type
_entity.pdbx_description
1 polymer ?
#
loop_
_entity_poly.entity_id
_entity_poly.type
_entity_poly.pdbx_seq_one_letter_code
_entity_poly.pdbx_strand_id
1 'polypeptide(L)' 'MSLMEPAEYLKNVSEACCVMGVIRQHFYDIKKAYAEGGMPTLQEKSRRQPNFKTRVAPEI' A
#
# COMPACT_ATOMS: atom_id res chain seq x y z
N MET A 1 -11.63 4.04 -2.34
CA MET A 1 -11.79 3.68 -0.93
C MET A 1 -10.40 3.50 -0.35
N SER A 2 -9.79 4.59 0.11
CA SER A 2 -8.45 4.56 0.70
C SER A 2 -8.58 4.27 2.20
N LEU A 3 -7.68 3.46 2.76
CA LEU A 3 -7.71 3.01 4.15
C LEU A 3 -7.70 4.14 5.20
N MET A 4 -7.43 5.38 4.81
CA MET A 4 -7.44 6.54 5.71
C MET A 4 -8.84 7.10 5.98
N GLU A 5 -9.79 6.96 5.05
CA GLU A 5 -11.15 7.51 5.18
C GLU A 5 -11.93 6.92 6.39
N PRO A 6 -11.82 5.61 6.74
CA PRO A 6 -12.49 5.05 7.90
C PRO A 6 -11.93 5.52 9.26
N ALA A 7 -10.62 5.80 9.34
CA ALA A 7 -9.97 6.13 10.60
C ALA A 7 -10.35 7.55 11.11
N GLU A 8 -10.57 8.49 10.19
CA GLU A 8 -11.11 9.81 10.52
C GLU A 8 -12.59 9.73 10.92
N TYR A 9 -13.36 8.83 10.30
CA TYR A 9 -14.78 8.65 10.58
C TYR A 9 -15.05 7.98 11.93
N LEU A 10 -14.26 6.98 12.30
CA LEU A 10 -14.45 6.21 13.53
C LEU A 10 -13.74 6.79 14.76
N LYS A 11 -12.82 7.75 14.59
CA LYS A 11 -11.93 8.30 15.65
C LYS A 11 -11.17 7.25 16.48
N ASN A 12 -11.24 5.97 16.11
CA ASN A 12 -10.64 4.84 16.79
C ASN A 12 -9.96 3.92 15.78
N VAL A 13 -8.63 3.85 15.87
CA VAL A 13 -7.78 3.09 14.95
C VAL A 13 -8.03 1.58 15.09
N SER A 14 -8.28 1.08 16.30
CA SER A 14 -8.47 -0.35 16.54
C SER A 14 -9.78 -0.86 15.94
N GLU A 15 -10.86 -0.08 16.07
CA GLU A 15 -12.16 -0.40 15.47
C GLU A 15 -12.11 -0.29 13.94
N ALA A 16 -11.49 0.75 13.40
CA ALA A 16 -11.29 0.89 11.97
C ALA A 16 -10.50 -0.28 11.37
N CYS A 17 -9.44 -0.74 12.05
CA CYS A 17 -8.66 -1.91 11.63
C CYS A 17 -9.48 -3.21 11.67
N CYS A 18 -10.36 -3.38 12.67
CA CYS A 18 -11.25 -4.53 12.78
C CYS A 18 -12.27 -4.58 11.62
N VAL A 19 -12.91 -3.44 11.32
CA VAL A 19 -13.90 -3.31 10.23
C VAL A 19 -13.25 -3.52 8.85
N MET A 20 -12.03 -3.01 8.66
CA MET A 20 -11.31 -3.11 7.38
C MET A 20 -10.55 -4.44 7.22
N GLY A 21 -10.52 -5.31 8.23
CA GLY A 21 -9.82 -6.59 8.19
C GLY A 21 -8.29 -6.48 8.07
N VAL A 22 -7.72 -5.35 8.49
CA VAL A 22 -6.27 -5.06 8.41
C VAL A 22 -5.66 -5.00 9.80
N ILE A 23 -4.41 -5.42 9.91
CA ILE A 23 -3.66 -5.38 11.17
C ILE A 23 -3.33 -3.92 11.49
N ARG A 24 -3.46 -3.55 12.77
CA ARG A 24 -3.13 -2.21 13.29
C ARG A 24 -1.74 -1.70 12.85
N GLN A 25 -0.75 -2.58 12.77
CA GLN A 25 0.59 -2.23 12.33
C GLN A 25 0.58 -1.62 10.91
N HIS A 26 -0.22 -2.21 10.01
CA HIS A 26 -0.32 -1.79 8.63
C HIS A 26 -0.82 -0.34 8.48
N PHE A 27 -1.72 0.09 9.38
CA PHE A 27 -2.19 1.46 9.43
C PHE A 27 -1.04 2.45 9.71
N TYR A 28 -0.18 2.15 10.69
CA TYR A 28 0.96 3.01 11.01
C TYR A 28 2.03 3.00 9.93
N ASP A 29 2.25 1.86 9.28
CA ASP A 29 3.18 1.75 8.15
C ASP A 29 2.73 2.64 6.98
N ILE A 30 1.43 2.60 6.64
CA ILE A 30 0.84 3.45 5.60
C ILE A 30 0.89 4.93 6.02
N LYS A 31 0.58 5.26 7.27
CA LYS A 31 0.67 6.63 7.81
C LYS A 31 2.09 7.19 7.70
N LYS A 32 3.09 6.37 8.01
CA LYS A 32 4.50 6.74 7.90
C LYS A 32 4.90 6.96 6.43
N ALA A 33 4.55 6.03 5.54
CA ALA A 33 4.82 6.15 4.11
C ALA A 33 4.16 7.39 3.48
N TYR A 34 2.97 7.75 3.94
CA TYR A 34 2.27 8.99 3.55
C TYR A 34 2.97 10.24 4.07
N ALA A 35 3.45 10.22 5.32
CA ALA A 35 4.20 11.34 5.89
C ALA A 35 5.55 11.57 5.20
N GLU A 36 6.22 10.50 4.76
CA GLU A 36 7.53 10.56 4.11
C GLU A 36 7.47 10.94 2.63
N GLY A 37 6.41 10.57 1.90
CA GLY A 37 6.36 10.78 0.44
C GLY A 37 5.00 11.13 -0.15
N GLY A 38 4.02 11.48 0.68
CA GLY A 38 2.71 11.97 0.26
C GLY A 38 1.84 10.93 -0.47
N MET A 39 0.91 11.39 -1.30
CA MET A 39 0.07 10.54 -2.15
C MET A 39 0.83 9.61 -3.13
N PRO A 40 1.95 10.02 -3.77
CA PRO A 40 2.59 9.17 -4.79
C PRO A 40 3.26 7.90 -4.22
N THR A 41 3.56 7.85 -2.92
CA THR A 41 4.11 6.63 -2.29
C THR A 41 3.06 5.55 -2.04
N LEU A 42 1.78 5.90 -2.02
CA LEU A 42 0.67 4.94 -1.87
C LEU A 42 0.26 4.32 -3.21
N GLN A 43 0.75 4.85 -4.34
CA GLN A 43 0.50 4.23 -5.64
C GLN A 43 1.22 2.88 -5.74
N GLU A 44 0.48 1.89 -6.22
CA GLU A 44 0.98 0.54 -6.38
C GLU A 44 2.06 0.51 -7.47
N LYS A 45 3.33 0.52 -7.05
CA LYS A 45 4.45 0.39 -7.98
C LYS A 45 4.50 -1.05 -8.46
N SER A 46 4.04 -1.29 -9.69
CA SER A 46 4.09 -2.61 -10.31
C SER A 46 5.52 -3.16 -10.25
N ARG A 47 5.69 -4.23 -9.45
CA ARG A 47 6.97 -4.96 -9.35
C ARG A 47 7.19 -5.90 -10.53
N ARG A 48 6.19 -6.03 -11.42
CA ARG A 48 6.30 -6.79 -12.68
C ARG A 48 7.16 -6.00 -13.65
N GLN A 49 8.46 -6.10 -13.48
CA GLN A 49 9.42 -5.73 -14.49
C GLN A 49 9.99 -7.01 -15.11
N PRO A 50 10.18 -7.06 -16.43
CA PRO A 50 10.83 -8.19 -17.05
C PRO A 50 12.24 -8.33 -16.46
N ASN A 51 12.55 -9.52 -15.93
CA ASN A 51 13.92 -9.83 -15.56
C ASN A 51 14.70 -10.11 -16.85
N PHE A 52 15.42 -9.11 -17.34
CA PHE A 52 16.20 -9.18 -18.57
C PHE A 52 17.24 -10.30 -18.56
N LYS A 53 17.70 -10.76 -17.38
CA LYS A 53 18.63 -11.90 -17.27
C LYS A 53 17.99 -13.24 -17.64
N THR A 54 16.68 -13.37 -17.44
CA THR A 54 15.89 -14.60 -17.72
C THR A 54 15.01 -14.47 -18.97
N ARG A 55 15.10 -13.36 -19.70
CA ARG A 55 14.31 -13.14 -20.91
C ARG A 55 15.13 -13.62 -22.10
N VAL A 56 14.74 -14.76 -22.68
CA VAL A 56 15.34 -15.28 -23.92
C VAL A 56 15.13 -14.26 -25.04
N ALA A 57 16.16 -14.01 -25.85
CA ALA A 57 16.07 -13.13 -27.00
C ALA A 57 15.02 -13.65 -27.99
N PRO A 58 14.19 -12.79 -28.60
CA PRO A 58 13.20 -13.19 -29.58
C PRO A 58 13.86 -13.45 -30.95
N GLU A 59 14.95 -14.21 -30.99
CA GLU A 59 15.52 -14.73 -32.23
C GLU A 59 14.99 -16.16 -32.41
N ILE A 60 13.84 -16.25 -33.09
CA ILE A 60 13.43 -17.41 -33.88
C ILE A 60 13.41 -16.94 -35.32
#